data_AF-A0A3M1IJB0-F1
#
_entry.id   AF-A0A3M1IJB0-F1
#
_cell.length_a   1.000
_cell.length_b   1.000
_cell.length_c   1.000
_cell.angle_alpha   90.00
_cell.angle_beta   90.00
_cell.angle_gamma   90.00
#
_symmetry.space_group_name_H-M   'P 1'
#
loop_
_entity.id
_entity.type
_entity.pdbx_description
1 polymer ?
#
loop_
_entity_poly.entity_id
_entity_poly.type
_entity_poly.pdbx_seq_one_letter_code
_entity_poly.pdbx_strand_id
1 'polypeptide(L)'
;MSPPQSGGTEQKVTKAHPKVGPDGKLDKTALIEQYTPFVRSIAAKIKKTLAKNIEFDDLVSYGMTGLLEAAERYDPKFGANFMTFSYYRVRGAIYDGLRGMGWVSRSEYQKIRFEERATAYLENVANRQMGSTAEHKSVED
;
A
#
# COMPACT_ATOMS: atom_id res chain seq x y z
N MET A 1 -21.46 -5.68 39.71
CA MET A 1 -20.86 -6.19 38.46
C MET A 1 -20.37 -5.01 37.64
N SER A 2 -19.06 -4.81 37.55
CA SER A 2 -18.47 -3.81 36.66
C SER A 2 -18.24 -4.45 35.28
N PRO A 3 -18.56 -3.78 34.17
CA PRO A 3 -18.17 -4.26 32.85
C PRO A 3 -16.66 -4.00 32.64
N PRO A 4 -15.88 -4.96 32.11
CA PRO A 4 -14.51 -4.68 31.68
C PRO A 4 -14.56 -3.88 30.38
N GLN A 5 -14.14 -2.62 30.47
CA GLN A 5 -13.67 -1.87 29.32
C GLN A 5 -12.26 -2.38 28.98
N SER A 6 -12.08 -3.06 27.84
CA SER A 6 -10.76 -3.15 27.22
C SER A 6 -10.79 -2.33 25.93
N GLY A 7 -10.26 -1.11 26.04
CA GLY A 7 -10.06 -0.22 24.91
C GLY A 7 -9.08 -0.84 23.93
N GLY A 8 -9.57 -1.15 22.73
CA GLY A 8 -8.73 -1.27 21.56
C GLY A 8 -8.13 0.10 21.29
N THR A 9 -6.84 0.25 21.51
CA THR A 9 -6.07 1.42 21.11
C THR A 9 -6.09 1.52 19.59
N GLU A 10 -7.05 2.27 19.05
CA GLU A 10 -6.99 2.79 17.67
C GLU A 10 -5.80 3.76 17.59
N GLN A 11 -4.60 3.22 17.37
CA GLN A 11 -3.49 4.01 16.89
C GLN A 11 -3.84 4.48 15.49
N LYS A 12 -4.36 5.72 15.41
CA LYS A 12 -4.43 6.50 14.17
C LYS A 12 -3.05 6.47 13.54
N VAL A 13 -2.87 5.68 12.48
CA VAL A 13 -1.71 5.78 11.59
C VAL A 13 -1.80 7.18 11.00
N THR A 14 -1.06 8.11 11.60
CA THR A 14 -1.00 9.50 11.16
C THR A 14 -0.42 9.53 9.75
N LYS A 15 -0.80 10.55 8.98
CA LYS A 15 -0.29 10.88 7.63
C LYS A 15 1.21 11.25 7.65
N ALA A 16 2.01 10.61 8.49
CA ALA A 16 3.39 10.95 8.74
C ALA A 16 4.21 10.68 7.48
N HIS A 17 4.90 11.73 7.05
CA HIS A 17 5.92 11.64 6.03
C HIS A 17 6.97 10.61 6.46
N PRO A 18 7.48 9.81 5.51
CA PRO A 18 8.55 8.87 5.80
C PRO A 18 9.71 9.57 6.50
N LYS A 19 10.21 9.00 7.60
CA LYS A 19 11.41 9.52 8.25
C LYS A 19 12.60 9.31 7.31
N VAL A 20 13.26 10.41 6.97
CA VAL A 20 14.52 10.39 6.23
C VAL A 20 15.63 10.11 7.24
N GLY A 21 16.45 9.10 6.98
CA GLY A 21 17.60 8.76 7.82
C GLY A 21 18.68 9.86 7.79
N PRO A 22 19.67 9.80 8.69
CA PRO A 22 20.72 10.81 8.84
C PRO A 22 21.54 11.07 7.56
N ASP A 23 21.56 10.11 6.63
CA ASP A 23 22.27 10.21 5.34
C ASP A 23 21.45 10.87 4.22
N GLY A 24 20.27 11.40 4.53
CA GLY A 24 19.32 11.91 3.52
C GLY A 24 18.61 10.82 2.71
N LYS A 25 18.82 9.54 3.05
CA LYS A 25 18.18 8.38 2.42
C LYS A 25 16.97 7.91 3.23
N LEU A 26 15.95 7.41 2.53
CA LEU A 26 14.77 6.82 3.14
C LEU A 26 15.16 5.58 3.96
N ASP A 27 14.83 5.55 5.25
CA ASP A 27 14.95 4.34 6.06
C ASP A 27 13.78 3.40 5.75
N LYS A 28 14.02 2.47 4.82
CA LYS A 28 13.02 1.51 4.36
C LYS A 28 12.55 0.58 5.49
N THR A 29 13.43 0.21 6.41
CA THR A 29 13.09 -0.71 7.51
C THR A 29 12.13 -0.02 8.48
N ALA A 30 12.46 1.19 8.92
CA ALA A 30 11.58 1.98 9.79
C ALA A 30 10.24 2.29 9.10
N LEU A 31 10.24 2.49 7.78
CA LEU A 31 9.03 2.69 7.01
C LEU A 31 8.14 1.43 6.99
N ILE A 32 8.71 0.25 6.78
CA ILE A 32 7.96 -1.02 6.79
C ILE A 32 7.35 -1.28 8.17
N GLU A 33 8.11 -1.09 9.24
CA GLU A 33 7.62 -1.25 10.62
C GLU A 33 6.45 -0.31 10.90
N GLN A 34 6.57 0.97 10.53
CA GLN A 34 5.53 1.97 10.72
C GLN A 34 4.22 1.60 10.00
N TYR A 35 4.29 1.00 8.82
CA TYR A 35 3.13 0.68 8.00
C TYR A 35 2.64 -0.78 8.14
N THR A 36 3.24 -1.57 9.03
CA THR A 36 2.77 -2.93 9.34
C THR A 36 1.31 -2.96 9.86
N PRO A 37 0.86 -2.07 10.77
CA PRO A 37 -0.54 -2.02 11.19
C PRO A 37 -1.51 -1.70 10.04
N PHE A 38 -1.06 -0.90 9.07
CA PHE A 38 -1.83 -0.57 7.87
C PHE A 38 -2.08 -1.81 7.01
N VAL A 39 -1.06 -2.66 6.80
CA VAL A 39 -1.21 -3.94 6.09
C VAL A 39 -2.24 -4.83 6.79
N ARG A 40 -2.14 -4.98 8.12
CA ARG A 40 -3.12 -5.75 8.91
C ARG A 40 -4.54 -5.22 8.73
N SER A 41 -4.72 -3.91 8.66
CA SER A 41 -6.03 -3.29 8.44
C SER A 41 -6.62 -3.63 7.05
N ILE A 42 -5.79 -3.68 6.01
CA ILE A 42 -6.21 -4.07 4.66
C ILE A 42 -6.58 -5.55 4.64
N ALA A 43 -5.72 -6.40 5.21
CA ALA A 43 -5.96 -7.84 5.30
C ALA A 43 -7.28 -8.14 6.04
N ALA A 44 -7.58 -7.40 7.12
CA ALA A 44 -8.81 -7.57 7.89
C ALA A 44 -10.05 -7.18 7.07
N LYS A 45 -9.96 -6.11 6.27
CA LYS A 45 -11.05 -5.72 5.35
C LYS A 45 -11.29 -6.77 4.28
N ILE A 46 -10.23 -7.33 3.70
CA ILE A 46 -10.34 -8.39 2.68
C ILE A 46 -10.89 -9.67 3.30
N LYS A 47 -10.43 -10.08 4.49
CA LYS A 47 -10.95 -11.28 5.18
C LYS A 47 -12.46 -11.24 5.36
N LYS A 48 -13.03 -10.06 5.70
CA LYS A 48 -14.48 -9.86 5.84
C LYS A 48 -15.28 -10.08 4.55
N THR A 49 -14.64 -9.95 3.37
CA THR A 49 -15.30 -10.18 2.08
C THR A 49 -15.19 -11.63 1.61
N LEU A 50 -14.38 -12.46 2.27
CA LEU A 50 -14.16 -13.86 1.87
C LEU A 50 -15.10 -14.78 2.65
N ALA A 51 -15.77 -15.69 1.95
CA ALA A 51 -16.69 -16.67 2.54
C ALA A 51 -15.97 -17.93 3.09
N LYS A 52 -14.65 -18.03 2.94
CA LYS A 52 -13.84 -19.20 3.28
C LYS A 52 -12.99 -18.96 4.52
N ASN A 53 -12.71 -20.04 5.27
CA ASN A 53 -11.76 -20.04 6.39
C ASN A 53 -10.32 -19.92 5.87
N ILE A 54 -9.93 -18.69 5.54
CA ILE A 54 -8.57 -18.36 5.17
C ILE A 54 -7.88 -17.77 6.39
N GLU A 55 -6.67 -18.23 6.70
CA GLU A 55 -5.94 -17.75 7.85
C GLU A 55 -5.61 -16.27 7.71
N PHE A 56 -5.79 -15.54 8.81
CA PHE A 56 -5.55 -14.10 8.78
C PHE A 56 -4.07 -13.78 8.54
N ASP A 57 -3.18 -14.57 9.13
CA ASP A 57 -1.74 -14.37 9.03
C ASP A 57 -1.20 -14.65 7.63
N ASP A 58 -1.85 -15.50 6.84
CA ASP A 58 -1.54 -15.68 5.41
C ASP A 58 -1.82 -14.40 4.62
N LEU A 59 -2.99 -13.79 4.84
CA LEU A 59 -3.34 -12.51 4.20
C LEU A 59 -2.37 -11.41 4.60
N VAL A 60 -1.98 -11.34 5.88
CA VAL A 60 -0.99 -10.37 6.35
C VAL A 60 0.34 -10.62 5.66
N SER A 61 0.79 -11.87 5.57
CA SER A 61 2.06 -12.23 4.94
C SER A 61 2.13 -11.80 3.47
N TYR A 62 1.08 -12.07 2.69
CA TYR A 62 1.00 -11.58 1.31
C TYR A 62 1.02 -10.05 1.22
N GLY A 63 0.28 -9.38 2.11
CA GLY A 63 0.27 -7.93 2.18
C GLY A 63 1.65 -7.34 2.53
N MET A 64 2.41 -8.01 3.39
CA MET A 64 3.77 -7.61 3.76
C MET A 64 4.73 -7.71 2.58
N THR A 65 4.61 -8.73 1.72
CA THR A 65 5.38 -8.80 0.47
C THR A 65 5.09 -7.59 -0.42
N GLY A 66 3.83 -7.20 -0.57
CA GLY A 66 3.46 -5.99 -1.31
C GLY A 66 3.97 -4.70 -0.67
N LEU A 67 4.00 -4.62 0.66
CA LEU A 67 4.54 -3.46 1.38
C LEU A 67 6.05 -3.32 1.15
N LEU A 68 6.79 -4.44 1.18
CA LEU A 68 8.22 -4.46 0.91
C LEU A 68 8.53 -3.93 -0.50
N GLU A 69 7.82 -4.44 -1.51
CA GLU A 69 8.00 -3.97 -2.89
C GLU A 69 7.63 -2.49 -3.06
N ALA A 70 6.60 -2.01 -2.35
CA ALA A 70 6.25 -0.60 -2.35
C ALA A 70 7.35 0.25 -1.69
N ALA A 71 7.90 -0.19 -0.55
CA ALA A 71 9.01 0.48 0.13
C ALA A 71 10.29 0.52 -0.72
N GLU A 72 10.49 -0.49 -1.58
CA GLU A 72 11.62 -0.51 -2.50
C GLU A 72 11.52 0.53 -3.61
N ARG A 73 10.31 0.72 -4.16
CA ARG A 73 10.04 1.59 -5.32
C ARG A 73 9.67 3.02 -4.97
N TYR A 74 9.29 3.27 -3.72
CA TYR A 74 8.85 4.59 -3.29
C TYR A 74 10.00 5.59 -3.26
N ASP A 75 9.79 6.73 -3.90
CA ASP A 75 10.67 7.88 -3.83
C ASP A 75 9.89 9.10 -3.33
N PRO A 76 10.23 9.64 -2.13
CA PRO A 76 9.57 10.82 -1.56
C PRO A 76 9.62 12.06 -2.46
N LYS A 77 10.57 12.16 -3.41
CA LYS A 77 10.73 13.32 -4.29
C LYS A 77 9.52 13.57 -5.18
N PHE A 78 8.72 12.54 -5.46
CA PHE A 78 7.50 12.67 -6.26
C PHE A 78 6.30 13.20 -5.47
N GLY A 79 6.46 13.49 -4.17
CA GLY A 79 5.44 14.15 -3.34
C GLY A 79 4.21 13.29 -3.00
N ALA A 80 4.15 12.04 -3.46
CA ALA A 80 3.07 11.12 -3.14
C ALA A 80 3.19 10.64 -1.68
N ASN A 81 2.06 10.50 -0.97
CA ASN A 81 2.07 9.90 0.36
C ASN A 81 2.31 8.38 0.27
N PHE A 82 3.25 7.85 1.06
CA PHE A 82 3.58 6.42 1.04
C PHE A 82 2.38 5.49 1.34
N MET A 83 1.47 5.87 2.25
CA MET A 83 0.25 5.11 2.53
C MET A 83 -0.61 4.97 1.27
N THR A 84 -0.78 6.07 0.55
CA THR A 84 -1.58 6.12 -0.68
C THR A 84 -0.89 5.32 -1.79
N PHE A 85 0.42 5.49 -1.94
CA PHE A 85 1.24 4.77 -2.91
C PHE A 85 1.23 3.25 -2.70
N SER A 86 1.42 2.81 -1.45
CA SER A 86 1.51 1.38 -1.12
C SER A 86 0.16 0.66 -1.09
N TYR A 87 -0.96 1.38 -0.95
CA TYR A 87 -2.29 0.78 -0.79
C TYR A 87 -2.62 -0.27 -1.86
N TYR A 88 -2.48 0.09 -3.13
CA TYR A 88 -2.82 -0.80 -4.24
C TYR A 88 -1.83 -1.96 -4.37
N ARG A 89 -0.54 -1.73 -4.11
CA ARG A 89 0.46 -2.80 -4.16
C ARG A 89 0.23 -3.84 -3.07
N VAL A 90 -0.01 -3.41 -1.84
CA VAL A 90 -0.34 -4.29 -0.70
C VAL A 90 -1.61 -5.08 -1.00
N ARG A 91 -2.66 -4.41 -1.45
CA ARG A 91 -3.94 -5.05 -1.80
C ARG A 91 -3.78 -6.08 -2.92
N GLY A 92 -3.07 -5.73 -3.99
CA GLY A 92 -2.78 -6.62 -5.11
C GLY A 92 -2.00 -7.86 -4.68
N ALA A 93 -1.00 -7.71 -3.81
CA ALA A 93 -0.22 -8.85 -3.30
C ALA A 93 -1.10 -9.86 -2.55
N ILE A 94 -2.05 -9.39 -1.73
CA ILE A 94 -3.01 -10.25 -1.04
C ILE A 94 -3.85 -11.05 -2.05
N TYR A 95 -4.38 -10.39 -3.07
CA TYR A 95 -5.17 -11.06 -4.09
C TYR A 95 -4.36 -12.01 -4.97
N ASP A 96 -3.09 -11.70 -5.23
CA ASP A 96 -2.18 -12.61 -5.93
C ASP A 96 -1.92 -13.89 -5.14
N GLY A 97 -1.74 -13.78 -3.82
CA GLY A 97 -1.65 -14.95 -2.93
C GLY A 97 -2.93 -15.79 -2.95
N LEU A 98 -4.08 -15.14 -2.79
CA LEU A 98 -5.40 -15.80 -2.84
C LEU A 98 -5.68 -16.49 -4.19
N ARG A 99 -5.20 -15.91 -5.29
CA ARG A 99 -5.30 -16.49 -6.63
C ARG A 99 -4.49 -17.77 -6.75
N GLY A 100 -3.26 -17.81 -6.21
CA GLY A 100 -2.41 -19.01 -6.22
C GLY A 100 -3.08 -20.23 -5.57
N MET A 101 -4.00 -20.00 -4.64
CA MET A 101 -4.76 -21.03 -3.93
C MET A 101 -6.14 -21.33 -4.54
N GLY A 102 -6.53 -20.62 -5.61
CA GLY A 102 -7.81 -20.83 -6.30
C GLY A 102 -9.03 -20.25 -5.58
N TRP A 103 -8.86 -19.19 -4.78
CA TRP A 103 -9.90 -18.70 -3.85
C TRP A 103 -10.65 -17.44 -4.29
N VAL A 104 -10.29 -16.82 -5.42
CA VAL A 104 -10.97 -15.62 -5.96
C VAL A 104 -11.77 -15.99 -7.21
N SER A 105 -13.04 -15.59 -7.29
CA SER A 105 -13.86 -15.83 -8.48
C SER A 105 -13.38 -14.97 -9.66
N ARG A 106 -13.62 -15.43 -10.91
CA ARG A 106 -13.25 -14.67 -12.12
C ARG A 106 -13.82 -13.25 -12.14
N SER A 107 -15.03 -13.06 -11.61
CA SER A 107 -15.72 -11.76 -11.62
C SER A 107 -15.08 -10.76 -10.64
N GLU A 108 -14.75 -11.20 -9.43
CA GLU A 108 -14.06 -10.37 -8.44
C GLU A 108 -12.66 -9.99 -8.93
N TYR A 109 -11.97 -10.92 -9.61
CA TYR A 109 -10.68 -10.68 -10.22
C TYR A 109 -10.74 -9.59 -11.31
N GLN A 110 -11.75 -9.63 -12.19
CA GLN A 110 -11.90 -8.63 -13.25
C GLN A 110 -12.07 -7.22 -12.68
N LYS A 111 -12.85 -7.08 -11.59
CA LYS A 111 -13.03 -5.80 -10.92
C LYS A 111 -11.73 -5.25 -10.33
N ILE A 112 -10.96 -6.10 -9.65
CA ILE A 112 -9.67 -5.71 -9.05
C ILE A 112 -8.68 -5.27 -10.13
N ARG A 113 -8.57 -6.04 -11.22
CA ARG A 113 -7.69 -5.69 -12.34
C ARG A 113 -8.06 -4.38 -13.02
N PHE A 114 -9.36 -4.07 -13.07
CA PHE A 114 -9.82 -2.78 -13.58
C PHE A 114 -9.35 -1.63 -12.68
N GLU A 115 -9.51 -1.76 -11.36
CA GLU A 115 -9.04 -0.77 -10.38
C GLU A 115 -7.52 -0.58 -10.43
N GLU A 116 -6.74 -1.67 -10.48
CA GLU A 116 -5.27 -1.63 -10.61
C GLU A 116 -4.83 -0.90 -11.89
N ARG A 117 -5.47 -1.20 -13.03
CA ARG A 117 -5.13 -0.55 -14.31
C ARG A 117 -5.48 0.92 -14.30
N ALA A 118 -6.58 1.31 -13.66
CA ALA A 118 -6.95 2.70 -13.49
C ALA A 118 -5.89 3.45 -12.67
N THR A 119 -5.43 2.87 -11.55
CA THR A 119 -4.35 3.45 -10.74
C THR A 119 -3.05 3.55 -11.54
N ALA A 120 -2.62 2.46 -12.18
CA ALA A 120 -1.39 2.46 -12.97
C ALA A 120 -1.44 3.46 -14.14
N TYR A 121 -2.61 3.66 -14.74
CA TYR A 121 -2.82 4.68 -15.75
C TYR A 121 -2.65 6.10 -15.18
N LEU A 122 -3.28 6.38 -14.04
CA LEU A 122 -3.16 7.68 -13.36
C LEU A 122 -1.72 7.97 -12.94
N GLU A 123 -1.00 6.98 -12.43
CA GLU A 123 0.42 7.08 -12.09
C GLU A 123 1.26 7.40 -13.33
N ASN A 124 1.06 6.68 -14.43
CA ASN A 124 1.78 6.94 -15.68
C ASN A 124 1.51 8.36 -16.22
N VAL A 125 0.26 8.83 -16.15
CA VAL A 125 -0.10 10.18 -16.59
C VAL A 125 0.56 11.23 -15.69
N ALA A 126 0.53 11.05 -14.37
CA ALA A 126 1.19 11.94 -13.43
C ALA A 126 2.71 12.00 -13.67
N ASN A 127 3.34 10.85 -13.93
CA ASN A 127 4.77 10.77 -14.22
C ASN A 127 5.14 11.48 -15.53
N ARG A 128 4.28 11.39 -16.56
CA ARG A 128 4.48 12.11 -17.84
C ARG A 128 4.36 13.62 -17.68
N GLN A 129 3.40 14.10 -16.89
CA GLN A 129 3.24 15.53 -16.63
C GLN A 129 4.42 16.11 -15.84
N MET A 130 4.94 15.38 -14.85
CA MET A 130 6.12 15.80 -14.09
C MET A 130 7.40 15.80 -14.93
N GLY A 131 7.57 14.85 -15.87
CA GLY A 131 8.68 14.85 -16.82
C GLY A 131 8.67 16.06 -17.75
N SER A 132 7.49 16.55 -18.16
CA SER A 132 7.35 17.72 -19.02
C SER A 132 7.64 19.05 -18.32
N THR A 133 7.46 19.15 -17.00
CA THR A 133 7.76 20.36 -16.23
C THR A 133 9.25 20.53 -15.89
N ALA A 134 10.06 19.47 -15.98
CA ALA A 134 11.48 19.52 -15.64
C ALA A 134 12.37 20.14 -16.74
N GLU A 135 11.91 20.19 -17.99
CA GLU A 135 12.72 20.69 -19.12
C GLU A 135 12.58 22.21 -19.39
N HIS A 136 11.67 22.91 -18.72
CA HIS A 136 11.36 24.31 -19.07
C HIS A 136 12.09 25.39 -18.24
N LYS A 137 13.14 25.05 -17.48
CA LYS A 137 13.83 26.01 -16.59
C LYS A 137 15.29 26.32 -16.93
N SER A 138 15.69 26.20 -18.20
CA SER A 138 17.06 26.53 -18.64
C SER A 138 17.14 27.24 -19.99
N VAL A 139 16.29 28.24 -20.22
CA VAL A 139 16.54 29.26 -21.26
C VAL A 139 16.17 30.64 -20.68
N GLU A 140 17.09 31.24 -19.96
CA GLU A 140 17.17 32.69 -19.77
C GLU A 140 18.60 33.11 -20.18
N ASP A 141 18.69 33.85 -21.28
CA ASP A 141 19.70 34.85 -21.60
C ASP A 141 18.95 36.08 -22.17
#